data_AF-A0A143XHB5-F1
#
_entry.id   AF-A0A143XHB5-F1
#
_cell.length_a   1.000
_cell.length_b   1.000
_cell.length_c   1.000
_cell.angle_alpha   90.00
_cell.angle_beta   90.00
_cell.angle_gamma   90.00
#
_symmetry.space_group_name_H-M   'P 1'
#
loop_
_entity.id
_entity.type
_entity.pdbx_description
1 polymer ?
#
loop_
_entity_poly.entity_id
_entity_poly.type
_entity_poly.pdbx_seq_one_letter_code
_entity_poly.pdbx_strand_id
1 'polypeptide(L)'
;MDVKKTDYQLRIINTLKELRQNQNMTQALVSDLLGINSYGQIGNIESPKFPHKYTLKQISILCREFSYPIESVFLNEEELKLDKNELVKRLIEKLVEYDG
;
A
#
# COMPACT_ATOMS: atom_id res chain seq x y z
N MET A 1 8.52 -22.64 2.87
CA MET A 1 8.94 -21.71 1.81
C MET A 1 8.76 -20.32 2.39
N ASP A 2 9.83 -19.54 2.47
CA ASP A 2 9.76 -18.19 3.05
C ASP A 2 8.99 -17.31 2.06
N VAL A 3 7.75 -16.94 2.40
CA VAL A 3 6.88 -16.17 1.50
C VAL A 3 7.43 -14.75 1.44
N LYS A 4 8.11 -14.42 0.34
CA LYS A 4 8.63 -13.07 0.12
C LYS A 4 7.60 -12.23 -0.61
N LYS A 5 7.58 -10.93 -0.26
CA LYS A 5 6.81 -9.94 -1.01
C LYS A 5 7.32 -9.87 -2.45
N THR A 6 6.39 -9.75 -3.39
CA THR A 6 6.73 -9.48 -4.79
C THR A 6 7.25 -8.06 -4.95
N ASP A 7 7.95 -7.78 -6.06
CA ASP A 7 8.40 -6.42 -6.38
C ASP A 7 7.23 -5.44 -6.47
N TYR A 8 6.07 -5.91 -6.97
CA TYR A 8 4.85 -5.11 -7.03
C TYR A 8 4.30 -4.77 -5.63
N GLN A 9 4.26 -5.75 -4.73
CA GLN A 9 3.86 -5.53 -3.33
C GLN A 9 4.81 -4.58 -2.61
N LEU A 10 6.13 -4.74 -2.83
CA LEU A 10 7.15 -3.86 -2.26
C LEU A 10 7.02 -2.43 -2.79
N ARG A 11 6.75 -2.24 -4.08
CA ARG A 11 6.49 -0.93 -4.66
C ARG A 11 5.35 -0.21 -3.93
N ILE A 12 4.21 -0.87 -3.78
CA ILE A 12 3.04 -0.31 -3.07
C ILE A 12 3.37 0.03 -1.61
N ILE A 13 4.02 -0.89 -0.90
CA ILE A 13 4.43 -0.68 0.50
C ILE A 13 5.39 0.52 0.61
N ASN A 14 6.35 0.64 -0.30
CA ASN A 14 7.31 1.74 -0.31
C ASN A 14 6.64 3.07 -0.64
N THR A 15 5.69 3.12 -1.58
CA THR A 15 4.89 4.32 -1.86
C THR A 15 4.16 4.80 -0.60
N LEU A 16 3.49 3.89 0.13
CA LEU A 16 2.80 4.25 1.37
C LEU A 16 3.77 4.68 2.49
N LYS A 17 4.94 4.04 2.57
CA LYS A 17 6.01 4.42 3.50
C LYS A 17 6.54 5.83 3.21
N GLU A 18 6.76 6.16 1.94
CA GLU A 18 7.22 7.50 1.52
C GLU A 18 6.15 8.55 1.83
N LEU A 19 4.88 8.29 1.54
CA LEU A 19 3.77 9.18 1.92
C LEU A 19 3.73 9.42 3.43
N ARG A 20 3.84 8.35 4.23
CA ARG A 20 3.93 8.43 5.69
C ARG A 20 5.10 9.32 6.15
N GLN A 21 6.28 9.11 5.56
CA GLN A 21 7.49 9.87 5.91
C GLN A 21 7.39 11.35 5.51
N ASN A 22 6.82 11.64 4.33
CA ASN A 22 6.60 13.01 3.86
C ASN A 22 5.63 13.79 4.74
N GLN A 23 4.73 13.09 5.45
CA GLN A 23 3.82 13.67 6.45
C GLN A 23 4.37 13.61 7.88
N ASN A 24 5.64 13.22 8.07
CA ASN A 24 6.29 13.08 9.38
C ASN A 24 5.56 12.12 10.34
N MET A 25 4.80 11.16 9.81
CA MET A 25 4.06 10.21 10.64
C MET A 25 4.97 9.06 11.07
N THR A 26 4.95 8.74 12.37
CA THR A 26 5.72 7.62 12.90
C THR A 26 5.03 6.28 12.56
N GLN A 27 5.79 5.19 12.62
CA GLN A 27 5.22 3.84 12.50
C GLN A 27 4.22 3.56 13.64
N ALA A 28 4.45 4.14 14.83
CA ALA A 28 3.53 3.99 15.96
C ALA A 28 2.18 4.68 15.68
N LEU A 29 2.20 5.91 15.18
CA LEU A 29 0.99 6.64 14.80
C LEU A 29 0.19 5.90 13.72
N VAL A 30 0.86 5.32 12.73
CA VAL A 30 0.19 4.50 11.72
C VAL A 30 -0.37 3.20 12.30
N SER A 31 0.32 2.58 13.28
CA SER A 31 -0.21 1.43 14.01
C SER A 31 -1.53 1.77 14.70
N ASP A 32 -1.56 2.91 15.41
CA ASP A 32 -2.76 3.40 16.11
C ASP A 32 -3.90 3.72 15.13
N LEU A 33 -3.59 4.42 14.04
CA LEU A 33 -4.55 4.73 12.95
C LEU A 33 -5.19 3.47 12.36
N LEU A 34 -4.40 2.41 12.18
CA LEU A 34 -4.85 1.15 11.61
C LEU A 34 -5.47 0.20 12.65
N GLY A 35 -5.51 0.58 13.93
CA GLY A 35 -5.98 -0.27 15.03
C GLY A 35 -5.15 -1.55 15.19
N ILE A 36 -3.85 -1.49 14.88
CA ILE A 36 -2.92 -2.61 14.99
C ILE A 36 -2.29 -2.57 16.39
N ASN A 37 -2.52 -3.61 17.18
CA ASN A 37 -2.09 -3.71 18.58
C ASN A 37 -0.56 -3.94 18.76
N SER A 38 0.25 -3.74 17.72
CA SER A 38 1.70 -3.98 17.75
C SER A 38 2.45 -2.97 16.90
N TYR A 39 3.18 -2.07 17.56
CA TYR A 39 4.00 -1.05 16.91
C TYR A 39 5.09 -1.63 15.98
N GLY A 40 5.59 -2.84 16.28
CA GLY A 40 6.58 -3.53 15.45
C GLY A 40 5.99 -4.04 14.12
N GLN A 41 4.67 -4.17 14.03
CA GLN A 41 4.03 -4.73 12.83
C GLN A 41 4.17 -3.81 11.61
N ILE A 42 4.13 -2.49 11.80
CA ILE A 42 4.36 -1.54 10.70
C ILE A 42 5.80 -1.68 10.18
N GLY A 43 6.78 -1.80 11.07
CA GLY A 43 8.17 -2.06 10.69
C GLY A 43 8.34 -3.37 9.92
N ASN A 44 7.62 -4.42 10.31
CA ASN A 44 7.60 -5.69 9.59
C ASN A 44 6.95 -5.54 8.20
N ILE A 45 5.86 -4.78 8.10
CA ILE A 45 5.20 -4.52 6.82
C ILE A 45 6.12 -3.76 5.87
N GLU A 46 6.75 -2.69 6.34
CA GLU A 46 7.64 -1.83 5.55
C GLU A 46 9.00 -2.44 5.23
N SER A 47 9.35 -3.54 5.89
CA SER A 47 10.62 -4.25 5.66
C SER A 47 10.44 -5.35 4.62
N PRO A 48 11.35 -5.48 3.64
CA PRO A 48 11.33 -6.57 2.68
C PRO A 48 11.65 -7.94 3.32
N LYS A 49 12.16 -7.94 4.56
CA LYS A 49 12.58 -9.17 5.26
C LYS A 49 11.42 -9.98 5.82
N PHE A 50 10.24 -9.38 5.97
CA PHE A 50 9.07 -10.06 6.54
C PHE A 50 7.97 -10.23 5.50
N PRO A 51 7.14 -11.28 5.61
CA PRO A 51 6.07 -11.57 4.65
C PRO A 51 4.88 -10.59 4.75
N HIS A 52 4.66 -9.97 5.92
CA HIS A 52 3.45 -9.19 6.20
C HIS A 52 3.30 -8.00 5.25
N LYS A 53 2.12 -7.83 4.65
CA LYS A 53 1.77 -6.69 3.81
C LYS A 53 0.57 -5.94 4.39
N TYR A 54 0.33 -4.71 3.94
CA TYR A 54 -0.93 -4.04 4.24
C TYR A 54 -2.08 -4.79 3.56
N THR A 55 -3.21 -4.91 4.24
CA THR A 55 -4.45 -5.35 3.60
C THR A 55 -5.02 -4.22 2.72
N LEU A 56 -5.84 -4.55 1.73
CA LEU A 56 -6.52 -3.53 0.91
C LEU A 56 -7.33 -2.53 1.77
N LYS A 57 -7.93 -3.00 2.87
CA LYS A 57 -8.61 -2.14 3.85
C LYS A 57 -7.64 -1.14 4.49
N GLN A 58 -6.46 -1.58 4.92
CA GLN A 58 -5.44 -0.70 5.50
C GLN A 58 -4.92 0.30 4.48
N ILE A 59 -4.69 -0.13 3.23
CA ILE A 59 -4.28 0.77 2.14
C ILE A 59 -5.34 1.85 1.92
N SER A 60 -6.63 1.49 1.87
CA SER A 60 -7.73 2.45 1.71
C SER A 60 -7.76 3.50 2.84
N ILE A 61 -7.55 3.08 4.09
CA ILE A 61 -7.48 3.99 5.24
C ILE A 61 -6.28 4.93 5.10
N LEU A 62 -5.09 4.40 4.78
CA LEU A 62 -3.88 5.20 4.61
C LEU A 62 -4.00 6.20 3.46
N CYS A 63 -4.56 5.80 2.32
CA CYS A 63 -4.77 6.71 1.18
C CYS A 63 -5.69 7.88 1.58
N ARG A 64 -6.75 7.59 2.34
CA ARG A 64 -7.64 8.64 2.86
C ARG A 64 -6.91 9.58 3.81
N GLU A 65 -6.14 9.05 4.76
CA GLU A 65 -5.37 9.85 5.71
C GLU A 65 -4.34 10.72 4.99
N PHE A 66 -3.63 10.13 4.04
CA PHE A 66 -2.59 10.81 3.28
C PHE A 66 -3.14 11.76 2.21
N SER A 67 -4.47 11.83 2.03
CA SER A 67 -5.12 12.56 0.93
C SER A 67 -4.53 12.21 -0.44
N TYR A 68 -4.24 10.92 -0.65
CA TYR A 68 -3.59 10.39 -1.84
C TYR A 68 -4.57 9.52 -2.64
N PRO A 69 -4.70 9.69 -3.98
CA PRO A 69 -5.60 8.87 -4.79
C PRO A 69 -5.20 7.40 -4.75
N ILE A 70 -6.17 6.52 -4.47
CA ILE A 70 -5.89 5.10 -4.29
C ILE A 70 -5.40 4.46 -5.59
N GLU A 71 -5.96 4.86 -6.72
CA GLU A 71 -5.55 4.40 -8.05
C GLU A 71 -4.08 4.70 -8.33
N SER A 72 -3.55 5.84 -7.85
CA SER A 72 -2.13 6.22 -8.04
C SER A 72 -1.17 5.36 -7.23
N VAL A 73 -1.65 4.62 -6.21
CA VAL A 73 -0.85 3.63 -5.49
C VAL A 73 -0.66 2.38 -6.35
N PHE A 74 -1.70 1.96 -7.07
CA PHE A 74 -1.71 0.68 -7.81
C PHE A 74 -1.27 0.81 -9.27
N LEU A 75 -1.49 1.97 -9.88
CA LEU A 75 -1.27 2.23 -11.30
C LEU A 75 -0.09 3.18 -11.53
N ASN A 76 0.54 3.08 -12.70
CA ASN A 76 1.53 4.06 -13.15
C ASN A 76 0.88 5.24 -13.91
N GLU A 77 1.67 6.26 -14.26
CA GLU A 77 1.17 7.47 -14.94
C GLU A 77 0.53 7.21 -16.31
N GLU A 78 0.94 6.17 -17.02
CA GLU A 78 0.36 5.81 -18.32
C GLU A 78 -0.99 5.12 -18.12
N GLU A 79 -1.08 4.21 -17.15
CA GLU A 79 -2.31 3.51 -16.79
C GLU A 79 -3.38 4.48 -16.23
N LEU A 80 -2.97 5.56 -15.56
CA LEU A 80 -3.88 6.60 -15.08
C LEU A 80 -4.49 7.46 -16.21
N LYS A 81 -3.92 7.42 -17.42
CA LYS A 81 -4.43 8.16 -18.60
C LYS A 81 -5.43 7.34 -19.41
N LEU A 82 -5.68 6.09 -19.03
CA LEU A 82 -6.69 5.24 -19.66
C LEU A 82 -8.09 5.85 -19.53
N ASP A 83 -9.00 5.47 -20.43
CA ASP A 83 -10.40 5.79 -20.26
C ASP A 83 -10.96 5.09 -19.01
N LYS A 84 -12.10 5.57 -18.51
CA LYS A 84 -12.67 5.11 -17.24
C LYS A 84 -12.90 3.60 -17.17
N ASN A 85 -13.33 2.97 -18.27
CA ASN A 85 -13.64 1.55 -18.25
C ASN A 85 -12.36 0.73 -18.18
N GLU A 86 -11.37 1.06 -18.99
CA GLU A 86 -10.08 0.34 -18.99
C GLU A 86 -9.29 0.63 -17.69
N LEU A 87 -9.38 1.85 -17.15
CA LEU A 87 -8.78 2.20 -15.85
C LEU A 87 -9.35 1.33 -14.73
N VAL A 88 -10.68 1.19 -14.63
CA VAL A 88 -11.32 0.37 -13.59
C VAL A 88 -10.91 -1.10 -13.73
N LYS A 89 -10.91 -1.63 -14.96
CA LYS A 89 -10.47 -3.00 -15.22
C LYS A 89 -9.02 -3.20 -14.79
N ARG A 90 -8.13 -2.28 -15.16
CA ARG A 90 -6.71 -2.34 -14.81
C ARG A 90 -6.47 -2.24 -13.31
N LEU A 91 -7.23 -1.39 -12.63
CA LEU A 91 -7.17 -1.27 -11.18
C LEU A 91 -7.57 -2.58 -10.50
N ILE A 92 -8.63 -3.25 -10.95
CA ILE A 92 -9.05 -4.55 -10.40
C ILE A 92 -7.96 -5.60 -10.61
N GLU A 93 -7.37 -5.69 -11.81
CA GLU A 93 -6.26 -6.61 -12.10
C GLU A 93 -5.09 -6.40 -11.11
N LYS A 94 -4.75 -5.14 -10.86
CA LYS A 94 -3.69 -4.75 -9.93
C LYS A 94 -4.01 -5.02 -8.46
N LEU A 95 -5.26 -4.86 -8.04
CA LEU A 95 -5.71 -5.23 -6.70
C LEU A 95 -5.60 -6.75 -6.49
N VAL A 96 -5.98 -7.54 -7.49
CA VAL A 96 -5.84 -9.01 -7.46
C VAL A 96 -4.36 -9.43 -7.45
N GLU A 97 -3.51 -8.80 -8.27
CA GLU A 97 -2.06 -9.04 -8.28
C GLU A 97 -1.42 -8.72 -6.92
N TYR A 98 -1.88 -7.65 -6.25
CA TYR A 98 -1.39 -7.29 -4.93
C TYR A 98 -1.82 -8.28 -3.85
N ASP A 99 -3.08 -8.74 -3.89
CA ASP A 99 -3.66 -9.61 -2.86
C ASP A 99 -3.14 -11.06 -2.92
N GLY A 100 -2.81 -11.53 -4.13
CA GLY A 100 -2.07 -12.79 -4.35
C GLY A 100 -0.73 -12.86 -3.64
#